data_AF-A0A818JVS8-F1
#
_entry.id   AF-A0A818JVS8-F1
#
_cell.length_a   1.000
_cell.length_b   1.000
_cell.length_c   1.000
_cell.angle_alpha   90.00
_cell.angle_beta   90.00
_cell.angle_gamma   90.00
#
_symmetry.space_group_name_H-M   'P 1'
#
loop_
_entity.id
_entity.type
_entity.pdbx_description
1 polymer ?
#
loop_
_entity_poly.entity_id
_entity_poly.type
_entity_poly.pdbx_seq_one_letter_code
_entity_poly.pdbx_strand_id
1 'polypeptide(L)'
;MQIDSMHFIAEPANHNNKPSQCYKCFKYGHIAKYCKADSQICSKCGEANHTYDVCHNSSQHPICCNCKGQHVATSPDCPKYKEHQQKIQKTIEQYSSSTKPTNQTQPGYNWNSNEDFPILKTTDIIEETRIIELLTEKIMSIVEQATQRIFQTLNQRLEILTNRI
;
A
#
# COMPACT_ATOMS: atom_id res chain seq x y z
N MET A 1 -41.89 19.77 26.35
CA MET A 1 -41.83 18.41 25.78
C MET A 1 -40.42 17.91 25.99
N GLN A 2 -40.22 17.01 26.94
CA GLN A 2 -38.94 16.33 27.14
C GLN A 2 -38.85 15.22 26.10
N ILE A 3 -37.81 15.24 25.28
CA ILE A 3 -37.48 14.13 24.39
C ILE A 3 -36.64 13.19 25.25
N ASP A 4 -37.26 12.16 25.79
CA ASP A 4 -36.54 11.11 26.49
C ASP A 4 -35.49 10.54 25.53
N SER A 5 -34.23 10.61 25.95
CA SER A 5 -33.10 10.14 25.15
C SER A 5 -33.25 8.64 24.90
N MET A 6 -33.72 8.29 23.71
CA MET A 6 -33.84 6.91 23.28
C MET A 6 -32.44 6.33 23.11
N HIS A 7 -32.03 5.54 24.10
CA HIS A 7 -30.80 4.76 24.04
C HIS A 7 -31.08 3.51 23.21
N PHE A 8 -30.60 3.51 21.98
CA PHE A 8 -30.63 2.33 21.13
C PHE A 8 -29.42 1.47 21.45
N ILE A 9 -29.66 0.23 21.88
CA ILE A 9 -28.60 -0.77 22.02
C ILE A 9 -28.13 -1.11 20.60
N ALA A 10 -26.88 -0.79 20.29
CA ALA A 10 -26.29 -1.19 19.03
C ALA A 10 -26.12 -2.72 19.01
N GLU A 11 -26.54 -3.35 17.91
CA GLU A 11 -26.27 -4.77 17.70
C GLU A 11 -24.76 -5.04 17.70
N PRO A 12 -24.32 -6.20 18.21
CA PRO A 12 -22.91 -6.57 18.19
C PRO A 12 -22.43 -6.67 16.73
N ALA A 13 -21.24 -6.14 16.46
CA ALA A 13 -20.67 -6.17 15.12
C ALA A 13 -20.43 -7.62 14.67
N ASN A 14 -21.02 -8.01 13.53
CA ASN A 14 -20.73 -9.29 12.89
C ASN A 14 -19.38 -9.19 12.16
N HIS A 15 -18.32 -9.68 12.81
CA HIS A 15 -16.98 -9.62 12.26
C HIS A 15 -16.69 -10.82 11.34
N ASN A 16 -16.44 -10.55 10.06
CA ASN A 16 -15.98 -11.57 9.12
C ASN A 16 -14.48 -11.83 9.30
N ASN A 17 -14.12 -13.01 9.81
CA ASN A 17 -12.73 -13.41 10.02
C ASN A 17 -12.05 -13.98 8.75
N LYS A 18 -12.68 -13.89 7.57
CA LYS A 18 -12.08 -14.38 6.32
C LYS A 18 -11.10 -13.35 5.74
N PRO A 19 -9.85 -13.74 5.44
CA PRO A 19 -8.92 -12.88 4.71
C PRO A 19 -9.46 -12.41 3.37
N SER A 20 -9.32 -11.12 3.09
CA SER A 20 -9.55 -10.57 1.76
C SER A 20 -8.53 -11.17 0.79
N GLN A 21 -9.02 -11.88 -0.23
CA GLN A 21 -8.21 -12.52 -1.26
C GLN A 21 -8.53 -11.90 -2.62
N CYS A 22 -7.47 -11.56 -3.37
CA CYS A 22 -7.60 -11.00 -4.69
C CYS A 22 -8.02 -12.07 -5.71
N TYR A 23 -9.10 -11.86 -6.45
CA TYR A 23 -9.54 -12.80 -7.50
C TYR A 23 -8.67 -12.80 -8.77
N LYS A 24 -7.74 -11.85 -8.92
CA LYS A 24 -6.82 -11.77 -10.07
C LYS A 24 -5.50 -12.50 -9.81
N CYS A 25 -4.88 -12.29 -8.64
CA CYS A 25 -3.57 -12.84 -8.32
C CYS A 25 -3.56 -13.81 -7.11
N PHE A 26 -4.73 -14.03 -6.48
CA PHE A 26 -4.92 -14.91 -5.32
C PHE A 26 -4.10 -14.61 -4.07
N LYS A 27 -3.38 -13.47 -4.03
CA LYS A 27 -2.71 -12.95 -2.85
C LYS A 27 -3.71 -12.32 -1.87
N TYR A 28 -3.34 -12.27 -0.59
CA TYR A 28 -4.17 -11.69 0.46
C TYR A 28 -3.91 -10.19 0.66
N GLY A 29 -4.88 -9.48 1.23
CA GLY A 29 -4.74 -8.08 1.65
C GLY A 29 -5.24 -7.03 0.65
N HIS A 30 -5.72 -7.44 -0.52
CA HIS A 30 -6.36 -6.54 -1.48
C HIS A 30 -7.40 -7.28 -2.33
N ILE A 31 -8.32 -6.53 -2.94
CA ILE A 31 -9.30 -7.06 -3.90
C ILE A 31 -8.85 -6.83 -5.34
N ALA A 32 -9.48 -7.50 -6.29
CA ALA A 32 -9.12 -7.44 -7.72
C ALA A 32 -9.09 -6.00 -8.28
N LYS A 33 -9.99 -5.12 -7.82
CA LYS A 33 -10.05 -3.71 -8.21
C LYS A 33 -8.74 -2.95 -7.95
N TYR A 34 -8.00 -3.31 -6.91
CA TYR A 34 -6.74 -2.66 -6.52
C TYR A 34 -5.52 -3.52 -6.83
N CYS A 35 -5.67 -4.55 -7.66
CA CYS A 35 -4.57 -5.44 -8.02
C CYS A 35 -3.66 -4.78 -9.06
N LYS A 36 -2.36 -4.79 -8.78
CA LYS A 36 -1.31 -4.30 -9.69
C LYS A 36 -0.74 -5.38 -10.63
N ALA A 37 -1.24 -6.61 -10.56
CA ALA A 37 -0.80 -7.67 -11.46
C ALA A 37 -1.32 -7.38 -12.87
N ASP A 38 -0.51 -7.57 -13.90
CA ASP A 38 -0.91 -7.32 -15.29
C ASP A 38 -1.87 -8.41 -15.79
N SER A 39 -1.55 -9.67 -15.52
CA SER A 39 -2.32 -10.83 -15.94
C SER A 39 -3.06 -11.51 -14.78
N GLN A 40 -4.11 -12.26 -15.12
CA GLN A 40 -4.78 -13.16 -14.19
C GLN A 40 -3.96 -14.43 -14.00
N ILE A 41 -3.87 -14.87 -12.75
CA ILE A 41 -3.23 -16.13 -12.35
C ILE A 41 -4.30 -17.20 -12.23
N CYS A 42 -3.98 -18.46 -12.53
CA CYS A 42 -4.84 -19.59 -12.31
C CYS A 42 -4.80 -20.05 -10.85
N SER A 43 -5.96 -20.23 -10.21
CA SER A 43 -6.04 -20.73 -8.82
C SER A 43 -5.60 -22.19 -8.64
N LYS A 44 -5.59 -22.97 -9.73
CA LYS A 44 -5.26 -24.40 -9.72
C LYS A 44 -3.76 -24.66 -9.85
N CYS A 45 -3.07 -23.98 -10.76
CA CYS A 45 -1.64 -24.22 -11.03
C CYS A 45 -0.73 -23.03 -10.69
N GLY A 46 -1.29 -21.84 -10.44
CA GLY A 46 -0.51 -20.65 -10.13
C GLY A 46 0.21 -20.01 -11.33
N GLU A 47 -0.07 -20.46 -12.55
CA GLU A 47 0.46 -19.87 -13.79
C GLU A 47 -0.41 -18.71 -14.29
N ALA A 48 0.19 -17.84 -15.09
CA ALA A 48 -0.49 -16.68 -15.66
C ALA A 48 -1.27 -17.01 -16.95
N ASN A 49 -2.10 -16.06 -17.38
CA ASN A 49 -2.76 -16.01 -18.70
C ASN A 49 -3.89 -17.02 -18.92
N HIS A 50 -4.41 -17.64 -17.87
CA HIS A 50 -5.60 -18.49 -17.97
C HIS A 50 -6.37 -18.55 -16.65
N THR A 51 -7.65 -18.95 -16.71
CA THR A 51 -8.53 -19.12 -15.55
C THR A 51 -8.57 -20.58 -15.10
N TYR A 52 -9.23 -20.85 -13.97
CA TYR A 52 -9.41 -22.22 -13.47
C TYR A 52 -10.06 -23.16 -14.51
N ASP A 53 -11.05 -22.67 -15.25
CA ASP A 53 -11.89 -23.48 -16.16
C ASP A 53 -11.13 -23.93 -17.42
N VAL A 54 -10.20 -23.10 -17.90
CA VAL A 54 -9.37 -23.38 -19.08
C VAL A 54 -7.96 -23.85 -18.70
N CYS A 55 -7.78 -24.35 -17.48
CA CYS A 55 -6.49 -24.80 -16.99
C CYS A 55 -6.08 -26.10 -17.68
N HIS A 56 -5.06 -26.01 -18.54
CA HIS A 56 -4.45 -27.15 -19.23
C HIS A 56 -3.78 -28.14 -18.26
N ASN A 57 -3.51 -27.71 -17.02
CA ASN A 57 -2.97 -28.58 -15.98
C ASN A 57 -4.09 -29.53 -15.48
N SER A 58 -4.22 -30.64 -16.19
CA SER A 58 -5.11 -31.76 -15.86
C SER A 58 -4.58 -32.61 -14.69
N SER A 59 -3.40 -32.27 -14.15
CA SER A 59 -2.77 -33.01 -13.06
C SER A 59 -3.66 -32.99 -11.82
N GLN A 60 -3.74 -34.14 -11.14
CA GLN A 60 -4.47 -34.29 -9.88
C GLN A 60 -3.84 -33.51 -8.71
N HIS A 61 -2.73 -32.81 -8.95
CA HIS A 61 -1.95 -32.08 -7.94
C HIS A 61 -2.01 -30.57 -8.23
N PRO A 62 -3.06 -29.86 -7.77
CA PRO A 62 -3.09 -28.41 -7.81
C PRO A 62 -1.92 -27.83 -7.00
N ILE A 63 -1.39 -26.68 -7.43
CA ILE A 63 -0.28 -25.99 -6.78
C ILE A 63 -0.75 -24.60 -6.35
N CYS A 64 -0.64 -24.32 -5.06
CA CYS A 64 -1.04 -23.03 -4.50
C CYS A 64 -0.03 -21.94 -4.85
N CYS A 65 -0.48 -20.81 -5.40
CA CYS A 65 0.40 -19.70 -5.74
C CYS A 65 1.07 -19.04 -4.52
N ASN A 66 0.46 -19.15 -3.33
CA ASN A 66 0.89 -18.48 -2.10
C ASN A 66 1.92 -19.29 -1.29
N CYS A 67 1.72 -20.60 -1.11
CA CYS A 67 2.61 -21.46 -0.32
C CYS A 67 3.32 -22.55 -1.13
N LYS A 68 3.01 -22.69 -2.42
CA LYS A 68 3.52 -23.75 -3.32
C LYS A 68 3.18 -25.18 -2.89
N GLY A 69 2.22 -25.36 -1.97
CA GLY A 69 1.71 -26.67 -1.55
C GLY A 69 0.76 -27.31 -2.57
N GLN A 70 0.46 -28.60 -2.37
CA GLN A 70 -0.39 -29.41 -3.24
C GLN A 70 -1.90 -29.23 -2.96
N HIS A 71 -2.41 -28.04 -3.27
CA HIS A 71 -3.81 -27.65 -3.11
C HIS A 71 -4.10 -26.37 -3.91
N VAL A 72 -5.38 -26.05 -4.12
CA VAL A 72 -5.78 -24.81 -4.82
C VAL A 72 -5.51 -23.57 -3.97
N ALA A 73 -5.27 -22.42 -4.61
CA ALA A 73 -4.95 -21.17 -3.92
C ALA A 73 -6.07 -20.63 -3.00
N THR A 74 -7.30 -21.13 -3.17
CA THR A 74 -8.49 -20.79 -2.36
C THR A 74 -8.72 -21.75 -1.20
N SER A 75 -7.89 -22.78 -1.04
CA SER A 75 -8.05 -23.80 0.00
C SER A 75 -7.84 -23.19 1.40
N PRO A 76 -8.74 -23.45 2.37
CA PRO A 76 -8.61 -22.98 3.75
C PRO A 76 -7.46 -23.66 4.51
N ASP A 77 -6.95 -24.78 3.99
CA ASP A 77 -5.82 -25.50 4.57
C ASP A 77 -4.47 -24.83 4.31
N CYS A 78 -4.45 -23.74 3.52
CA CYS A 78 -3.24 -22.99 3.24
C CYS A 78 -2.60 -22.45 4.51
N PRO A 79 -1.30 -22.73 4.76
CA PRO A 79 -0.56 -22.11 5.85
C PRO A 79 -0.63 -20.57 5.79
N LYS A 80 -0.55 -20.00 4.57
CA LYS A 80 -0.68 -18.56 4.36
C LYS A 80 -2.09 -18.03 4.65
N TYR A 81 -3.13 -18.78 4.29
CA TYR A 81 -4.50 -18.41 4.64
C TYR A 81 -4.67 -18.32 6.16
N LYS A 82 -4.23 -19.36 6.90
CA LYS A 82 -4.30 -19.42 8.36
C LYS A 82 -3.52 -18.29 9.01
N GLU A 83 -2.34 -17.95 8.49
CA GLU A 83 -1.55 -16.80 8.95
C GLU A 83 -2.32 -15.48 8.85
N HIS A 84 -2.96 -15.21 7.70
CA HIS A 84 -3.75 -14.00 7.50
C HIS A 84 -5.05 -14.01 8.33
N GLN A 85 -5.68 -15.17 8.49
CA GLN A 85 -6.88 -15.32 9.32
C GLN A 85 -6.57 -15.01 10.79
N GLN A 86 -5.46 -15.52 11.33
CA GLN A 86 -5.04 -15.22 12.69
C GLN A 86 -4.74 -13.73 12.90
N LYS A 87 -4.15 -13.06 11.89
CA LYS A 87 -3.91 -11.61 11.95
C LYS A 87 -5.23 -10.83 12.08
N ILE A 88 -6.22 -11.18 11.25
CA ILE A 88 -7.55 -10.54 11.29
C ILE A 88 -8.24 -10.82 12.64
N GLN A 89 -8.20 -12.06 13.12
CA GLN A 89 -8.76 -12.43 14.42
C GLN A 89 -8.15 -11.61 15.56
N LYS A 90 -6.82 -11.48 15.61
CA LYS A 90 -6.13 -10.65 16.61
C LYS A 90 -6.56 -9.19 16.53
N THR A 91 -6.68 -8.65 15.32
CA THR A 91 -7.16 -7.27 15.13
C THR A 91 -8.59 -7.11 15.62
N ILE A 92 -9.50 -8.06 15.32
CA ILE A 92 -10.87 -8.06 15.84
C ILE A 92 -10.85 -8.06 17.37
N GLU A 93 -10.11 -8.99 18.00
CA GLU A 93 -9.99 -9.10 19.46
C GLU A 93 -9.45 -7.82 20.11
N GLN A 94 -8.46 -7.17 19.50
CA GLN A 94 -7.92 -5.90 19.98
C GLN A 94 -8.98 -4.80 20.01
N TYR A 95 -9.80 -4.70 18.96
CA TYR A 95 -10.88 -3.71 18.89
C TYR A 95 -12.10 -4.08 19.73
N SER A 96 -12.42 -5.37 19.90
CA SER A 96 -13.50 -5.84 20.77
C SER A 96 -13.16 -5.70 22.26
N SER A 97 -11.89 -5.89 22.64
CA SER A 97 -11.42 -5.79 24.03
C SER A 97 -11.10 -4.36 24.45
N SER A 98 -10.95 -3.45 23.50
CA SER A 98 -10.95 -2.01 23.76
C SER A 98 -12.38 -1.59 24.09
N THR A 99 -12.84 -1.93 25.30
CA THR A 99 -13.94 -1.25 25.94
C THR A 99 -13.69 0.24 25.79
N LYS A 100 -14.60 0.94 25.10
CA LYS A 100 -14.69 2.40 25.14
C LYS A 100 -14.47 2.82 26.61
N PRO A 101 -13.70 3.88 26.90
CA PRO A 101 -13.79 4.52 28.20
C PRO A 101 -15.23 5.05 28.36
N THR A 102 -16.10 4.20 28.91
CA THR A 102 -17.42 4.57 29.40
C THR A 102 -17.18 5.38 30.66
N ASN A 103 -17.07 6.70 30.48
CA ASN A 103 -17.27 7.80 31.43
C ASN A 103 -16.32 8.96 31.12
N GLN A 104 -16.43 9.52 29.93
CA GLN A 104 -16.22 10.95 29.77
C GLN A 104 -17.55 11.51 29.26
N THR A 105 -18.22 12.27 30.13
CA THR A 105 -19.29 13.18 29.75
C THR A 105 -18.79 13.95 28.54
N GLN A 106 -19.36 13.65 27.37
CA GLN A 106 -19.08 14.30 26.10
C GLN A 106 -19.27 15.82 26.33
N PRO A 107 -18.22 16.67 26.38
CA PRO A 107 -18.42 18.10 26.29
C PRO A 107 -19.05 18.33 24.92
N GLY A 108 -20.14 19.10 24.85
CA GLY A 108 -20.94 19.23 23.62
C GLY A 108 -20.06 19.52 22.40
N TYR A 109 -19.91 18.53 21.52
CA TYR A 109 -19.14 18.68 20.29
C TYR A 109 -19.90 19.59 19.34
N ASN A 110 -19.27 20.70 18.95
CA ASN A 110 -19.74 21.54 17.88
C ASN A 110 -19.24 20.97 16.55
N TRP A 111 -20.12 20.29 15.82
CA TRP A 111 -19.81 19.71 14.50
C TRP A 111 -19.44 20.75 13.42
N ASN A 112 -19.53 22.05 13.73
CA ASN A 112 -19.14 23.15 12.84
C ASN A 112 -17.75 23.76 13.14
N SER A 113 -16.99 23.24 14.10
CA SER A 113 -15.62 23.70 14.36
C SER A 113 -14.57 22.68 13.91
N ASN A 114 -13.66 23.11 13.03
CA ASN A 114 -12.52 22.32 12.55
C ASN A 114 -11.38 22.15 13.59
N GLU A 115 -11.54 22.71 14.78
CA GLU A 115 -10.48 22.84 15.81
C GLU A 115 -10.11 21.50 16.49
N ASP A 116 -10.98 20.48 16.44
CA ASP A 116 -10.80 19.20 17.14
C ASP A 116 -10.27 18.06 16.24
N PHE A 117 -9.96 18.32 14.96
CA PHE A 117 -9.40 17.28 14.10
C PHE A 117 -7.90 17.10 14.36
N PRO A 118 -7.42 15.90 14.75
CA PRO A 118 -6.01 15.66 14.90
C PRO A 118 -5.32 15.82 13.53
N ILE A 119 -4.25 16.60 13.50
CA ILE A 119 -3.42 16.76 12.29
C ILE A 119 -2.91 15.35 11.92
N LEU A 120 -3.37 14.83 10.79
CA LEU A 120 -2.90 13.54 10.27
C LEU A 120 -1.39 13.65 10.08
N LYS A 121 -0.64 12.68 10.65
CA LYS A 121 0.80 12.60 10.42
C LYS A 121 1.02 12.34 8.93
N THR A 122 1.41 13.38 8.21
CA THR A 122 1.79 13.33 6.80
C THR A 122 3.16 12.67 6.69
N THR A 123 3.19 11.34 6.79
CA THR A 123 4.43 10.56 6.65
C THR A 123 5.02 10.59 5.24
N ASP A 124 4.36 11.25 4.28
CA ASP A 124 4.80 11.28 2.88
C ASP A 124 5.52 12.59 2.50
N ILE A 125 5.56 13.62 3.36
CA ILE A 125 6.23 14.90 3.02
C ILE A 125 7.77 14.80 3.14
N ILE A 126 8.28 13.90 3.98
CA ILE A 126 9.72 13.85 4.33
C ILE A 126 10.55 13.13 3.24
N GLU A 127 9.97 12.23 2.44
CA GLU A 127 10.69 11.58 1.34
C GLU A 127 10.79 12.48 0.10
N GLU A 128 9.76 13.26 -0.19
CA GLU A 128 9.70 14.10 -1.39
C GLU A 128 10.67 15.29 -1.31
N THR A 129 10.83 15.91 -0.13
CA THR A 129 11.79 17.00 0.10
C THR A 129 13.24 16.53 -0.06
N ARG A 130 13.56 15.34 0.44
CA ARG A 130 14.92 14.75 0.33
C ARG A 130 15.29 14.40 -1.10
N ILE A 131 14.32 13.98 -1.91
CA ILE A 131 14.52 13.73 -3.35
C ILE A 131 14.76 15.04 -4.08
N ILE A 132 14.01 16.10 -3.75
CA ILE A 132 14.17 17.43 -4.36
C ILE A 132 15.56 17.99 -4.05
N GLU A 133 16.02 17.92 -2.80
CA GLU A 133 17.37 18.37 -2.40
C GLU A 133 18.47 17.64 -3.20
N LEU A 134 18.40 16.30 -3.27
CA LEU A 134 19.36 15.49 -4.04
C LEU A 134 19.39 15.85 -5.53
N LEU A 135 18.22 16.10 -6.12
CA LEU A 135 18.11 16.52 -7.52
C LEU A 135 18.71 17.91 -7.73
N THR A 136 18.47 18.85 -6.82
CA THR A 136 19.02 20.21 -6.93
C THR A 136 20.54 20.22 -6.87
N GLU A 137 21.16 19.47 -5.95
CA GLU A 137 22.63 19.35 -5.87
C GLU A 137 23.23 18.78 -7.16
N LYS A 138 22.59 17.74 -7.71
CA LYS A 138 23.06 17.11 -8.94
C LYS A 138 22.95 18.05 -10.15
N ILE A 139 21.89 18.83 -10.24
CA ILE A 139 21.71 19.83 -11.30
C ILE A 139 22.78 20.93 -11.18
N MET A 140 23.03 21.46 -9.98
CA MET A 140 24.07 22.47 -9.79
C MET A 140 25.45 21.97 -10.21
N SER A 141 25.81 20.74 -9.84
CA SER A 141 27.08 20.13 -10.24
C SER A 141 27.21 19.98 -11.76
N ILE A 142 26.14 19.60 -12.45
CA ILE A 142 26.14 19.49 -13.92
C ILE A 142 26.34 20.86 -14.56
N VAL A 143 25.66 21.89 -14.06
CA VAL A 143 25.77 23.26 -14.55
C VAL A 143 27.20 23.78 -14.35
N GLU A 144 27.80 23.58 -13.18
CA GLU A 144 29.19 23.96 -12.91
C GLU A 144 30.19 23.26 -13.82
N GLN A 145 30.03 21.95 -14.05
CA GLN A 145 30.90 21.22 -14.97
C GLN A 145 30.76 21.72 -16.41
N ALA A 146 29.54 22.06 -16.84
CA ALA A 146 29.29 22.60 -18.17
C ALA A 146 29.93 23.98 -18.35
N THR A 147 29.77 24.88 -17.37
CA THR A 147 30.35 26.23 -17.43
C THR A 147 31.89 26.18 -17.41
N GLN A 148 32.48 25.30 -16.60
CA GLN A 148 33.94 25.09 -16.58
C GLN A 148 34.46 24.61 -17.94
N ARG A 149 33.78 23.65 -18.59
CA ARG A 149 34.17 23.17 -19.92
C ARG A 149 34.07 24.25 -20.98
N ILE A 150 33.00 25.04 -20.95
CA ILE A 150 32.82 26.18 -21.87
C ILE A 150 33.95 27.20 -21.67
N PHE A 151 34.22 27.57 -20.41
CA PHE A 151 35.28 28.52 -20.09
C PHE A 151 36.67 28.02 -20.51
N GLN A 152 37.00 26.77 -20.24
CA GLN A 152 38.24 26.13 -20.70
C GLN A 152 38.36 26.16 -22.23
N THR A 153 37.28 25.83 -22.94
CA THR A 153 37.24 25.84 -24.41
C THR A 153 37.44 27.25 -24.97
N LEU A 154 36.82 28.25 -24.34
CA LEU A 154 36.97 29.65 -24.74
C LEU A 154 38.41 30.13 -24.53
N ASN A 155 38.99 29.86 -23.36
CA ASN A 155 40.38 30.24 -23.08
C ASN A 155 41.37 29.57 -24.03
N GLN A 156 41.20 28.28 -24.30
CA GLN A 156 42.05 27.57 -25.26
C GLN A 156 41.97 28.18 -26.67
N ARG A 157 40.77 28.60 -27.10
CA ARG A 157 40.60 29.29 -28.39
C ARG A 157 41.22 30.69 -28.39
N LEU A 158 41.10 31.43 -27.29
CA LEU A 158 41.73 32.74 -27.14
C LEU A 158 43.26 32.63 -27.19
N GLU A 159 43.86 31.65 -26.50
CA GLU A 159 45.31 31.39 -26.54
C GLU A 159 45.81 31.05 -27.95
N ILE A 160 45.05 30.25 -28.71
CA ILE A 160 45.38 29.94 -30.11
C ILE A 160 45.33 31.20 -30.98
N LEU A 161 44.39 32.11 -30.72
CA LEU A 161 44.26 33.36 -31.47
C LEU A 161 45.37 34.36 -31.11
N THR A 162 45.79 34.44 -29.84
CA THR A 162 46.88 35.33 -29.41
C THR A 162 48.25 34.85 -29.86
N ASN A 163 48.47 33.54 -30.01
CA ASN A 163 49.74 32.96 -30.51
C ASN A 163 49.86 32.96 -32.05
N ARG A 164 48.85 33.47 -32.78
CA ARG A 164 48.83 33.58 -34.25
C ARG A 164 49.13 34.98 -34.79
N ILE A 165 49.52 35.91 -33.92
CA ILE A 165 50.07 37.25 -34.24
C ILE A 165 51.58 37.20 -34.03
#